data_AF-A0A8S0FVS0-F1
#
_entry.id   AF-A0A8S0FVS0-F1
#
_cell.length_a   1.000
_cell.length_b   1.000
_cell.length_c   1.000
_cell.angle_alpha   90.00
_cell.angle_beta   90.00
_cell.angle_gamma   90.00
#
_symmetry.space_group_name_H-M   'P 1'
#
loop_
_entity.id
_entity.type
_entity.pdbx_description
1 polymer ?
#
loop_
_entity_poly.entity_id
_entity_poly.type
_entity_poly.pdbx_seq_one_letter_code
_entity_poly.pdbx_strand_id
1 'polypeptide(L)'
;MGSHVLEQSTPNKWPEWDVPGGQLTTKGGVLEVYMGHYMREWLAEQGMVKSGECPPPDTVYAYANSLQRTVATAQFFITGAFPGCDIPVHHQEKMGTMDPTFNPVITDDSAAFSEQAVAAMEKELSKLQLTDSYKLLEQIVNYKDSPACKEKQQCSLVDGKNTFSA
;
A
#
# COMPACT_ATOMS: atom_id res chain seq x y z
N MET A 1 1.25 -25.11 -9.82
CA MET A 1 0.58 -24.06 -9.03
C MET A 1 1.46 -23.79 -7.83
N GLY A 2 2.28 -22.73 -7.88
CA GLY A 2 3.20 -22.41 -6.79
C GLY A 2 2.40 -21.79 -5.66
N SER A 3 2.25 -22.51 -4.55
CA SER A 3 1.46 -22.08 -3.40
C SER A 3 1.97 -20.73 -2.89
N HIS A 4 1.12 -19.70 -2.97
CA HIS A 4 1.46 -18.36 -2.51
C HIS A 4 1.70 -18.38 -1.00
N VAL A 5 2.60 -17.53 -0.47
CA VAL A 5 2.96 -17.53 0.98
C VAL A 5 1.72 -17.52 1.86
N LEU A 6 0.69 -16.72 1.50
CA LEU A 6 -0.57 -16.65 2.22
C LEU A 6 -1.31 -17.99 2.34
N GLU A 7 -1.33 -18.79 1.27
CA GLU A 7 -1.97 -20.13 1.27
C GLU A 7 -1.20 -21.12 2.13
N GLN A 8 0.09 -20.88 2.35
CA GLN A 8 0.98 -21.73 3.13
C GLN A 8 0.99 -21.36 4.62
N SER A 9 0.56 -20.16 4.97
CA SER A 9 0.64 -19.62 6.34
C SER A 9 -0.57 -19.95 7.22
N THR A 10 -1.65 -20.53 6.69
CA THR A 10 -2.83 -20.87 7.47
C THR A 10 -3.56 -22.09 6.87
N PRO A 11 -4.19 -22.96 7.68
CA PRO A 11 -5.12 -23.97 7.16
C PRO A 11 -6.47 -23.38 6.72
N ASN A 12 -6.75 -22.12 7.05
CA ASN A 12 -8.03 -21.48 6.79
C ASN A 12 -8.17 -21.01 5.33
N LYS A 13 -9.40 -20.95 4.83
CA LYS A 13 -9.68 -20.36 3.51
C LYS A 13 -9.62 -18.84 3.60
N TRP A 14 -8.84 -18.20 2.74
CA TRP A 14 -8.86 -16.74 2.59
C TRP A 14 -10.20 -16.27 2.00
N PRO A 15 -10.78 -15.17 2.52
CA PRO A 15 -12.00 -14.61 1.94
C PRO A 15 -11.73 -14.12 0.51
N GLU A 16 -12.76 -14.20 -0.32
CA GLU A 16 -12.72 -13.70 -1.69
C GLU A 16 -13.09 -12.22 -1.69
N TRP A 17 -12.44 -11.47 -2.57
CA TRP A 17 -12.74 -10.07 -2.84
C TRP A 17 -13.44 -9.95 -4.19
N ASP A 18 -14.28 -8.93 -4.33
CA ASP A 18 -14.99 -8.58 -5.57
C ASP A 18 -14.10 -7.87 -6.60
N VAL A 19 -12.87 -7.51 -6.20
CA VAL A 19 -11.86 -6.88 -7.05
C VAL A 19 -10.60 -7.73 -7.17
N PRO A 20 -9.85 -7.64 -8.28
CA PRO A 20 -8.55 -8.28 -8.42
C PRO A 20 -7.53 -7.84 -7.36
N GLY A 21 -6.53 -8.68 -7.12
CA GLY A 21 -5.48 -8.42 -6.13
C GLY A 21 -4.78 -7.06 -6.32
N GLY A 22 -4.68 -6.30 -5.23
CA GLY A 22 -3.98 -5.01 -5.21
C GLY A 22 -4.73 -3.84 -5.86
N GLN A 23 -6.01 -4.02 -6.25
CA GLN A 23 -6.89 -2.95 -6.72
C GLN A 23 -7.68 -2.30 -5.58
N LEU A 24 -8.09 -1.06 -5.81
CA LEU A 24 -8.97 -0.34 -4.88
C LEU A 24 -10.39 -0.94 -4.94
N THR A 25 -10.99 -1.19 -3.76
CA THR A 25 -12.39 -1.64 -3.68
C THR A 25 -13.36 -0.48 -3.91
N THR A 26 -14.60 -0.79 -4.28
CA THR A 26 -15.68 0.22 -4.38
C THR A 26 -15.85 0.99 -3.07
N LYS A 27 -15.80 0.30 -1.92
CA LYS A 27 -15.85 0.95 -0.61
C LYS A 27 -14.66 1.87 -0.36
N GLY A 28 -13.46 1.48 -0.80
CA GLY A 28 -12.27 2.34 -0.75
C GLY A 28 -12.49 3.65 -1.51
N GLY A 29 -13.10 3.60 -2.70
CA GLY A 29 -13.48 4.80 -3.45
C GLY A 29 -14.47 5.69 -2.71
N VAL A 30 -15.51 5.10 -2.10
CA VAL A 30 -16.48 5.86 -1.28
C VAL A 30 -15.82 6.56 -0.10
N LEU A 31 -14.90 5.88 0.61
CA LEU A 31 -14.15 6.48 1.71
C LEU A 31 -13.28 7.64 1.23
N GLU A 32 -12.70 7.52 0.05
CA GLU A 32 -11.86 8.57 -0.54
C GLU A 32 -12.67 9.79 -0.99
N VAL A 33 -13.92 9.60 -1.45
CA VAL A 33 -14.84 10.72 -1.70
C VAL A 33 -15.09 11.52 -0.42
N TYR A 34 -15.30 10.85 0.72
CA TYR A 34 -15.45 11.55 2.00
C TYR A 34 -14.18 12.30 2.40
N MET A 35 -13.01 11.70 2.16
CA MET A 35 -11.74 12.36 2.43
C MET A 35 -11.54 13.61 1.54
N GLY A 36 -11.88 13.50 0.26
CA GLY A 36 -11.85 14.63 -0.67
C GLY A 36 -12.79 15.76 -0.24
N HIS A 37 -14.02 15.41 0.14
CA HIS A 37 -15.00 16.38 0.63
C HIS A 37 -14.50 17.13 1.87
N TYR A 38 -14.00 16.40 2.86
CA TYR A 38 -13.39 17.00 4.06
C TYR A 38 -12.22 17.92 3.70
N MET A 39 -11.30 17.47 2.83
CA MET A 39 -10.16 18.28 2.43
C MET A 39 -10.60 19.57 1.74
N ARG A 40 -11.64 19.52 0.92
CA ARG A 40 -12.21 20.71 0.27
C ARG A 40 -12.75 21.70 1.29
N GLU A 41 -13.50 21.24 2.29
CA GLU A 41 -14.02 22.13 3.35
C GLU A 41 -12.88 22.80 4.10
N TRP A 42 -11.86 22.02 4.48
CA TRP A 42 -10.69 22.54 5.16
C TRP A 42 -9.90 23.55 4.30
N LEU A 43 -9.65 23.24 3.02
CA LEU A 43 -8.98 24.17 2.10
C LEU A 43 -9.78 25.47 1.93
N ALA A 44 -11.11 25.41 1.96
CA ALA A 44 -11.96 26.59 1.91
C ALA A 44 -11.89 27.43 3.19
N GLU A 45 -11.85 26.77 4.35
CA GLU A 45 -11.62 27.43 5.65
C GLU A 45 -10.27 28.17 5.69
N GLN A 46 -9.22 27.56 5.10
CA GLN A 46 -7.91 28.18 4.99
C GLN A 46 -7.81 29.25 3.88
N GLY A 47 -8.90 29.52 3.15
CA GLY A 47 -8.93 30.51 2.07
C GLY A 47 -8.16 30.11 0.81
N MET A 48 -7.76 28.85 0.67
CA MET A 48 -7.02 28.33 -0.49
C MET A 48 -7.94 28.09 -1.69
N VAL A 49 -9.20 27.76 -1.42
CA VAL A 49 -10.27 27.61 -2.42
C VAL A 49 -11.56 28.23 -1.89
N LYS A 50 -12.57 28.39 -2.73
CA LYS A 50 -13.89 28.86 -2.30
C LYS A 50 -14.85 27.69 -2.17
N SER A 51 -15.71 27.69 -1.15
CA SER A 51 -16.76 26.68 -1.04
C SER A 51 -17.78 26.82 -2.19
N GLY A 52 -18.28 25.69 -2.71
CA GLY A 52 -19.30 25.65 -3.77
C GLY A 52 -18.87 26.05 -5.19
N GLU A 53 -17.63 26.53 -5.40
CA GLU A 53 -17.15 26.97 -6.73
C GLU A 53 -15.95 26.14 -7.20
N CYS A 54 -15.94 25.70 -8.46
CA CYS A 54 -14.75 25.06 -9.02
C CYS A 54 -13.55 26.01 -8.91
N PRO A 55 -12.38 25.51 -8.48
CA PRO A 55 -11.19 26.35 -8.41
C PRO A 55 -10.78 26.80 -9.83
N PRO A 56 -10.11 27.95 -9.98
CA PRO A 56 -9.55 28.36 -11.27
C PRO A 56 -8.63 27.29 -11.87
N PRO A 57 -8.41 27.29 -13.20
CA PRO A 57 -7.42 26.42 -13.83
C PRO A 57 -6.07 26.47 -13.10
N ASP A 58 -5.36 25.34 -13.08
CA ASP A 58 -4.03 25.16 -12.47
C ASP A 58 -3.94 25.35 -10.95
N THR A 59 -5.05 25.62 -10.25
CA THR A 59 -5.07 25.71 -8.78
C THR A 59 -4.85 24.35 -8.11
N VAL A 60 -5.32 23.27 -8.76
CA VAL A 60 -5.24 21.90 -8.25
C VAL A 60 -4.57 21.05 -9.31
N TYR A 61 -3.49 20.38 -8.92
CA TYR A 61 -2.78 19.42 -9.75
C TYR A 61 -2.76 18.07 -9.03
N ALA A 62 -3.49 17.09 -9.58
CA ALA A 62 -3.49 15.72 -9.08
C ALA A 62 -2.49 14.88 -9.87
N TYR A 63 -1.54 14.25 -9.18
CA TYR A 63 -0.58 13.34 -9.77
C TYR A 63 -0.47 12.08 -8.93
N ALA A 64 -0.58 10.94 -9.60
CA ALA A 64 -0.55 9.62 -9.00
C ALA A 64 0.45 8.72 -9.75
N ASN A 65 0.92 7.69 -9.06
CA ASN A 65 1.58 6.56 -9.73
C ASN A 65 0.59 5.89 -10.71
N SER A 66 1.09 5.08 -11.65
CA SER A 66 0.30 4.42 -12.70
C SER A 66 -0.18 3.02 -12.36
N LEU A 67 -0.50 2.78 -11.09
CA LEU A 67 -1.20 1.57 -10.67
C LEU A 67 -2.67 1.89 -10.45
N GLN A 68 -3.56 0.94 -10.74
CA GLN A 68 -5.01 1.15 -10.64
C GLN A 68 -5.39 1.69 -9.26
N ARG A 69 -4.83 1.13 -8.17
CA ARG A 69 -5.13 1.58 -6.81
C ARG A 69 -4.79 3.05 -6.55
N THR A 70 -3.72 3.59 -7.14
CA THR A 70 -3.32 4.98 -6.92
C THR A 70 -4.10 5.96 -7.79
N VAL A 71 -4.32 5.62 -9.07
CA VAL A 71 -5.10 6.45 -9.99
C VAL A 71 -6.57 6.50 -9.56
N ALA A 72 -7.16 5.37 -9.18
CA ALA A 72 -8.55 5.32 -8.73
C ALA A 72 -8.76 6.12 -7.43
N THR A 73 -7.86 6.00 -6.45
CA THR A 73 -7.90 6.82 -5.23
C THR A 73 -7.89 8.31 -5.59
N ALA A 74 -6.93 8.74 -6.42
CA ALA A 74 -6.86 10.15 -6.83
C ALA A 74 -8.14 10.63 -7.55
N GLN A 75 -8.76 9.79 -8.39
CA GLN A 75 -10.01 10.13 -9.07
C GLN A 75 -11.17 10.29 -8.09
N PHE A 76 -11.34 9.38 -7.13
CA PHE A 76 -12.38 9.49 -6.11
C PHE A 76 -12.14 10.68 -5.18
N PHE A 77 -10.89 10.93 -4.80
CA PHE A 77 -10.52 12.10 -4.00
C PHE A 77 -10.89 13.40 -4.71
N ILE A 78 -10.49 13.56 -5.98
CA ILE A 78 -10.78 14.77 -6.76
C ILE A 78 -12.29 14.93 -6.99
N THR A 79 -13.00 13.83 -7.25
CA THR A 79 -14.46 13.86 -7.40
C THR A 79 -15.15 14.28 -6.11
N GLY A 80 -14.66 13.83 -4.95
CA GLY A 80 -15.18 14.22 -3.64
C GLY A 80 -14.85 15.67 -3.26
N ALA A 81 -13.63 16.12 -3.57
CA ALA A 81 -13.16 17.46 -3.26
C ALA A 81 -13.74 18.54 -4.19
N PHE A 82 -13.87 18.24 -5.48
CA PHE A 82 -14.26 19.20 -6.51
C PHE A 82 -15.31 18.59 -7.46
N PRO A 83 -16.49 18.24 -6.94
CA PRO A 83 -17.52 17.56 -7.74
C PRO A 83 -17.96 18.42 -8.93
N GLY A 84 -17.94 17.82 -10.13
CA GLY A 84 -18.32 18.50 -11.37
C GLY A 84 -17.27 19.45 -11.95
N CYS A 85 -16.07 19.49 -11.39
CA CYS A 85 -14.96 20.30 -11.90
C CYS A 85 -14.05 19.49 -12.83
N ASP A 86 -13.53 20.13 -13.88
CA ASP A 86 -12.62 19.52 -14.85
C ASP A 86 -11.17 19.47 -14.33
N ILE A 87 -10.92 18.66 -13.30
CA ILE A 87 -9.59 18.47 -12.71
C ILE A 87 -9.10 17.06 -13.05
N PRO A 88 -8.17 16.89 -14.01
CA PRO A 88 -7.67 15.58 -14.39
C PRO A 88 -6.68 15.03 -13.37
N VAL A 89 -6.63 13.70 -13.28
CA VAL A 89 -5.55 12.97 -12.58
C VAL A 89 -4.47 12.64 -13.58
N HIS A 90 -3.26 13.12 -13.32
CA HIS A 90 -2.08 12.82 -14.12
C HIS A 90 -1.36 11.60 -13.57
N HIS A 91 -0.73 10.84 -14.44
CA HIS A 91 0.14 9.71 -14.12
C HIS A 91 1.02 9.41 -15.35
N GLN A 92 2.09 8.63 -15.23
CA GLN A 92 2.85 8.19 -16.42
C GLN A 92 1.93 7.50 -17.45
N GLU A 93 2.20 7.68 -18.74
CA GLU A 93 1.32 7.20 -19.82
C GLU A 93 1.03 5.69 -19.72
N LYS A 94 2.04 4.91 -19.34
CA LYS A 94 1.93 3.45 -19.24
C LYS A 94 1.29 3.04 -17.91
N MET A 95 0.01 2.66 -17.97
CA MET A 95 -0.70 2.02 -16.86
C MET A 95 -0.17 0.62 -16.55
N GLY A 96 -0.22 0.26 -15.26
CA GLY A 96 0.21 -1.02 -14.73
C GLY A 96 1.70 -1.12 -14.41
N THR A 97 2.50 -0.11 -14.75
CA THR A 97 3.91 -0.02 -14.36
C THR A 97 4.12 0.98 -13.23
N MET A 98 5.13 0.75 -12.41
CA MET A 98 5.57 1.72 -11.41
C MET A 98 6.20 2.91 -12.11
N ASP A 99 5.74 4.10 -11.74
CA ASP A 99 6.33 5.37 -12.12
C ASP A 99 7.62 5.59 -11.30
N PRO A 100 8.77 5.93 -11.91
CA PRO A 100 10.03 6.14 -11.20
C PRO A 100 9.92 7.15 -10.04
N THR A 101 9.04 8.16 -10.13
CA THR A 101 8.83 9.12 -9.05
C THR A 101 8.30 8.46 -7.78
N PHE A 102 7.58 7.34 -7.91
CA PHE A 102 6.96 6.62 -6.80
C PHE A 102 7.56 5.23 -6.56
N ASN A 103 8.55 4.81 -7.35
CA ASN A 103 9.08 3.46 -7.30
C ASN A 103 10.18 3.35 -6.22
N PRO A 104 9.94 2.66 -5.09
CA PRO A 104 10.88 2.61 -3.98
C PRO A 104 11.93 1.50 -4.21
N VAL A 105 12.68 1.62 -5.30
CA VAL A 105 13.76 0.70 -5.65
C VAL A 105 15.10 1.32 -5.35
N ILE A 106 16.08 0.50 -4.99
CA ILE A 106 17.46 0.92 -4.87
C ILE A 106 17.99 1.20 -6.28
N THR A 107 18.50 2.42 -6.48
CA THR A 107 19.07 2.87 -7.76
C THR A 107 20.60 2.96 -7.73
N ASP A 108 21.22 2.78 -6.57
CA ASP A 108 22.67 2.63 -6.40
C ASP A 108 23.00 1.14 -6.36
N ASP A 109 23.63 0.63 -7.42
CA ASP A 109 23.95 -0.78 -7.60
C ASP A 109 25.32 -1.17 -7.03
N SER A 110 25.97 -0.28 -6.27
CA SER A 110 27.27 -0.59 -5.69
C SER A 110 27.14 -1.63 -4.58
N ALA A 111 28.09 -2.58 -4.57
CA ALA A 111 28.16 -3.60 -3.52
C ALA A 111 28.30 -2.97 -2.12
N ALA A 112 29.06 -1.87 -2.03
CA ALA A 112 29.22 -1.13 -0.78
C ALA A 112 27.90 -0.54 -0.27
N PHE A 113 27.07 0.04 -1.15
CA PHE A 113 25.75 0.53 -0.76
C PHE A 113 24.84 -0.63 -0.35
N SER A 114 24.84 -1.72 -1.10
CA SER A 114 24.02 -2.91 -0.83
C SER A 114 24.32 -3.51 0.55
N GLU A 115 25.62 -3.65 0.90
CA GLU A 115 26.06 -4.09 2.22
C GLU A 115 25.60 -3.13 3.33
N GLN A 116 25.72 -1.81 3.11
CA GLN A 116 25.26 -0.81 4.07
C GLN A 116 23.74 -0.83 4.26
N ALA A 117 22.98 -0.99 3.17
CA ALA A 117 21.53 -1.07 3.21
C ALA A 117 21.05 -2.30 3.98
N VAL A 118 21.65 -3.47 3.73
CA VAL A 118 21.35 -4.71 4.49
C VAL A 118 21.68 -4.55 5.97
N ALA A 119 22.87 -4.06 6.30
CA ALA A 119 23.26 -3.81 7.69
C ALA A 119 22.31 -2.80 8.38
N ALA A 120 21.84 -1.78 7.66
CA ALA A 120 20.86 -0.83 8.17
C ALA A 120 19.50 -1.48 8.42
N MET A 121 18.99 -2.32 7.51
CA MET A 121 17.74 -3.06 7.69
C MET A 121 17.80 -4.00 8.90
N GLU A 122 18.89 -4.74 9.05
CA GLU A 122 19.12 -5.61 10.22
C GLU A 122 19.16 -4.82 11.52
N LYS A 123 19.87 -3.69 11.52
CA LYS A 123 19.94 -2.79 12.67
C LYS A 123 18.57 -2.24 13.03
N GLU A 124 17.76 -1.78 12.07
CA GLU A 124 16.39 -1.32 12.36
C GLU A 124 15.52 -2.46 12.91
N LEU A 125 15.57 -3.66 12.32
CA LEU A 125 14.83 -4.82 12.83
C LEU A 125 15.21 -5.14 14.27
N SER A 126 16.50 -5.09 14.63
CA SER A 126 16.98 -5.39 16.00
C SER A 126 16.44 -4.46 17.09
N LYS A 127 15.94 -3.27 16.71
CA LYS A 127 15.30 -2.33 17.65
C LYS A 127 13.85 -2.71 17.97
N LEU A 128 13.23 -3.57 17.14
CA LEU A 128 11.84 -3.96 17.29
C LEU A 128 11.71 -5.20 18.18
N GLN A 129 10.70 -5.20 19.05
CA GLN A 129 10.32 -6.36 19.86
C GLN A 129 9.00 -6.93 19.33
N LEU A 130 9.10 -7.88 18.40
CA LEU A 130 7.95 -8.45 17.68
C LEU A 130 7.52 -9.82 18.19
N THR A 131 8.17 -10.35 19.22
CA THR A 131 7.91 -11.70 19.76
C THR A 131 6.43 -11.93 20.07
N ASP A 132 5.80 -11.00 20.78
CA ASP A 132 4.39 -11.15 21.17
C ASP A 132 3.45 -10.94 19.96
N SER A 133 3.82 -10.06 19.02
CA SER A 133 3.11 -9.90 17.75
C SER A 133 3.14 -11.17 16.91
N TYR A 134 4.29 -11.86 16.84
CA TYR A 134 4.41 -13.12 16.11
C TYR A 134 3.63 -14.25 16.79
N LYS A 135 3.69 -14.37 18.13
CA LYS A 135 2.86 -15.33 18.86
C LYS A 135 1.37 -15.10 18.66
N LEU A 136 0.94 -13.84 18.68
CA LEU A 136 -0.46 -13.49 18.41
C LEU A 136 -0.83 -13.84 16.96
N LEU A 137 0.04 -13.53 15.99
CA LEU A 137 -0.20 -13.86 14.60
C LEU A 137 -0.31 -15.37 14.39
N GLU A 138 0.57 -16.17 15.00
CA GLU A 138 0.51 -17.64 14.97
C GLU A 138 -0.84 -18.18 15.44
N GLN A 139 -1.41 -17.59 16.49
CA GLN A 139 -2.74 -17.94 17.01
C GLN A 139 -3.84 -17.56 16.03
N ILE A 140 -3.85 -16.31 15.52
CA ILE A 140 -4.86 -15.81 14.59
C ILE A 140 -4.92 -16.67 13.32
N VAL A 141 -3.76 -17.03 12.78
CA VAL A 141 -3.68 -17.77 11.51
C VAL A 141 -3.66 -19.29 11.69
N ASN A 142 -3.74 -19.80 12.92
CA ASN A 142 -3.53 -21.21 13.25
C ASN A 142 -2.27 -21.79 12.58
N TYR A 143 -1.13 -21.12 12.77
CA TYR A 143 0.10 -21.36 12.01
C TYR A 143 0.65 -22.78 12.20
N LYS A 144 0.48 -23.37 13.38
CA LYS A 144 0.92 -24.74 13.68
C LYS A 144 0.24 -25.79 12.79
N ASP A 145 -0.98 -25.51 12.34
CA ASP A 145 -1.71 -26.38 11.43
C ASP A 145 -1.55 -26.04 9.95
N SER A 146 -0.80 -24.99 9.63
CA SER A 146 -0.57 -24.52 8.27
C SER A 146 0.28 -25.50 7.44
N PRO A 147 0.18 -25.47 6.10
CA PRO A 147 1.08 -26.20 5.22
C PRO A 147 2.57 -25.88 5.48
N ALA A 148 2.92 -24.62 5.81
CA ALA A 148 4.30 -24.25 6.12
C ALA A 148 4.86 -25.03 7.31
N CYS A 149 4.08 -25.20 8.38
CA CYS A 149 4.52 -26.01 9.52
C CYS A 149 4.48 -27.52 9.19
N LYS A 150 3.38 -28.02 8.63
CA LYS A 150 3.18 -29.47 8.39
C LYS A 150 4.09 -30.05 7.32
N GLU A 151 4.35 -29.30 6.25
CA GLU A 151 5.10 -29.78 5.08
C GLU A 151 6.55 -29.29 5.08
N LYS A 152 6.80 -28.06 5.52
CA LYS A 152 8.13 -27.42 5.47
C LYS A 152 8.82 -27.31 6.82
N GLN A 153 8.17 -27.77 7.91
CA GLN A 153 8.69 -27.72 9.28
C GLN A 153 8.99 -26.28 9.77
N GLN A 154 8.37 -25.28 9.15
CA GLN A 154 8.46 -23.88 9.55
C GLN A 154 7.34 -23.59 10.55
N CYS A 155 7.54 -23.92 11.83
CA CYS A 155 6.46 -23.91 12.83
C CYS A 155 6.51 -22.76 13.84
N SER A 156 7.51 -21.87 13.75
CA SER A 156 7.67 -20.70 14.63
C SER A 156 7.98 -19.47 13.78
N LEU A 157 7.11 -18.46 13.86
CA LEU A 157 7.34 -17.13 13.31
C LEU A 157 8.32 -16.32 14.19
N VAL A 158 8.40 -16.64 15.48
CA VAL A 158 9.33 -16.01 16.43
C VAL A 158 10.78 -16.40 16.13
N ASP A 159 11.02 -17.69 15.89
CA ASP A 159 12.37 -18.23 15.64
C ASP A 159 12.77 -18.17 14.16
N GLY A 160 11.87 -17.65 13.31
CA GLY A 160 12.10 -17.47 11.88
C GLY A 160 13.27 -16.51 11.63
N LYS A 161 14.21 -16.93 10.77
CA LYS A 161 15.30 -16.06 10.34
C LYS A 161 14.81 -15.13 9.23
N ASN A 162 14.89 -13.83 9.48
CA ASN A 162 14.67 -12.83 8.44
C ASN A 162 15.86 -12.78 7.49
N THR A 163 15.59 -12.58 6.20
CA THR A 163 16.61 -12.38 5.17
C THR A 163 16.32 -11.07 4.45
N PHE A 164 17.26 -10.14 4.48
CA PHE A 164 17.18 -8.89 3.73
C PHE A 164 18.02 -8.96 2.45
N SER A 165 17.64 -8.19 1.45
CA SER A 165 18.38 -7.99 0.21
C SER A 165 18.25 -6.54 -0.21
N ALA A 166 19.33 -5.99 -0.77
CA ALA A 166 19.40 -4.65 -1.33
C ALA A 166 19.94 -4.76 -2.76
#